data_AF-A0ABD7BF18-F1
#
_entry.id   AF-A0ABD7BF18-F1
#
_cell.length_a   1.000
_cell.length_b   1.000
_cell.length_c   1.000
_cell.angle_alpha   90.00
_cell.angle_beta   90.00
_cell.angle_gamma   90.00
#
_symmetry.space_group_name_H-M   'P 1'
#
loop_
_entity.id
_entity.type
_entity.pdbx_description
1 polymer ?
#
loop_
_entity_poly.entity_id
_entity_poly.type
_entity_poly.pdbx_seq_one_letter_code
_entity_poly.pdbx_strand_id
1 'polypeptide(L)'
;MSYWNDLLPRHEALKNMTPGQLQATEQATETCVSVLAHGISGIGHLLACTASNDDTGLNPGAVTDIGWLLESLGSLVANLSDTSAAATLHLSEVKPGA
;
A
#
# COMPACT_ATOMS: atom_id res chain seq x y z
N MET A 1 11.97 -9.15 6.70
CA MET A 1 11.59 -8.01 7.55
C MET A 1 10.94 -6.98 6.64
N SER A 2 9.67 -6.65 6.86
CA SER A 2 8.96 -5.64 6.05
C SER A 2 9.49 -4.25 6.41
N TYR A 3 10.31 -3.67 5.52
CA TYR A 3 10.91 -2.33 5.62
C TYR A 3 9.87 -1.22 5.87
N TRP A 4 8.62 -1.50 5.53
CA TRP A 4 7.49 -0.58 5.62
C TRP A 4 7.07 -0.25 7.05
N ASN A 5 7.36 -1.14 8.01
CA ASN A 5 7.02 -0.93 9.43
C ASN A 5 7.78 0.24 10.08
N ASP A 6 8.88 0.69 9.47
CA ASP A 6 9.63 1.87 9.91
C ASP A 6 9.22 3.15 9.18
N LEU A 7 8.50 3.02 8.05
CA LEU A 7 8.08 4.16 7.23
C LEU A 7 6.65 4.61 7.52
N LEU A 8 5.83 3.72 8.10
CA LEU A 8 4.44 4.03 8.45
C LEU A 8 4.29 4.31 9.94
N PRO A 9 3.39 5.24 10.34
CA PRO A 9 3.15 5.53 11.75
C PRO A 9 2.74 4.25 12.48
N ARG A 10 3.51 3.90 13.53
CA ARG A 10 3.12 2.79 14.42
C ARG A 10 1.85 3.15 15.17
N HIS A 11 1.14 2.13 15.62
CA HIS A 11 -0.13 2.28 16.34
C HIS A 11 -0.06 3.21 17.57
N GLU A 12 1.11 3.29 18.21
CA GLU A 12 1.40 4.20 19.33
C GLU A 12 1.55 5.67 18.89
N ALA A 13 2.11 5.90 17.70
CA ALA A 13 2.21 7.24 17.13
C ALA A 13 0.83 7.78 16.75
N LEU A 14 -0.05 6.91 16.20
CA LEU A 14 -1.43 7.28 15.86
C LEU A 14 -2.25 7.70 17.09
N LYS A 15 -2.08 7.03 18.25
CA LYS A 15 -2.77 7.39 19.50
C LYS A 15 -2.50 8.82 19.97
N ASN A 16 -1.34 9.37 19.62
CA ASN A 16 -0.93 10.71 20.03
C ASN A 16 -1.25 11.78 18.97
N MET A 17 -1.87 11.40 17.86
CA MET A 17 -2.26 12.33 16.81
C MET A 17 -3.56 13.06 17.13
N THR A 18 -3.64 14.32 16.69
CA THR A 18 -4.88 15.10 16.73
C THR A 18 -5.92 14.54 15.74
N PRO A 19 -7.22 14.82 15.91
CA PRO A 19 -8.26 14.39 14.97
C PRO A 19 -7.99 14.79 13.51
N GLY A 20 -7.48 16.00 13.29
CA GLY A 20 -7.12 16.45 11.94
C GLY A 20 -5.96 15.67 11.33
N GLN A 21 -4.97 15.27 12.14
CA GLN A 21 -3.87 14.43 11.69
C GLN A 21 -4.31 12.98 11.41
N LEU A 22 -5.23 12.44 12.21
CA LEU A 22 -5.83 11.12 11.97
C LEU A 22 -6.60 11.10 10.65
N GLN A 23 -7.44 12.11 10.41
CA GLN A 23 -8.19 12.24 9.16
C GLN A 23 -7.27 12.42 7.94
N ALA A 24 -6.22 13.25 8.07
CA ALA A 24 -5.23 13.40 7.00
C ALA A 24 -4.46 12.10 6.73
N THR A 25 -4.19 11.31 7.78
CA THR A 25 -3.51 10.01 7.65
C THR A 25 -4.39 9.01 6.91
N GLU A 26 -5.65 8.85 7.32
CA GLU A 26 -6.65 8.00 6.64
C GLU A 26 -6.75 8.34 5.14
N GLN A 27 -6.94 9.62 4.82
CA GLN A 27 -7.10 10.06 3.44
C GLN A 27 -5.82 9.86 2.61
N ALA A 28 -4.65 10.08 3.21
CA ALA A 28 -3.37 9.84 2.55
C ALA A 28 -3.14 8.34 2.29
N THR A 29 -3.44 7.48 3.26
CA THR A 29 -3.29 6.02 3.11
C THR A 29 -4.21 5.47 2.04
N GLU A 30 -5.48 5.89 1.99
CA GLU A 30 -6.42 5.50 0.93
C GLU A 30 -5.95 5.94 -0.46
N THR A 31 -5.49 7.18 -0.57
CA THR A 31 -4.96 7.72 -1.84
C THR A 31 -3.73 6.93 -2.30
N CYS A 32 -2.80 6.65 -1.39
CA CYS A 32 -1.61 5.85 -1.70
C CYS A 32 -1.97 4.42 -2.13
N VAL A 33 -2.90 3.77 -1.43
CA VAL A 33 -3.38 2.43 -1.81
C VAL A 33 -3.98 2.45 -3.22
N SER A 34 -4.80 3.46 -3.55
CA SER A 34 -5.38 3.60 -4.88
C SER A 34 -4.33 3.77 -5.97
N VAL A 35 -3.34 4.65 -5.77
CA VAL A 35 -2.25 4.87 -6.73
C VAL A 35 -1.42 3.59 -6.92
N LEU A 36 -1.09 2.89 -5.82
CA LEU A 36 -0.35 1.63 -5.87
C LEU A 36 -1.14 0.55 -6.63
N ALA A 37 -2.45 0.44 -6.38
CA ALA A 37 -3.31 -0.50 -7.10
C ALA A 37 -3.31 -0.26 -8.62
N HIS A 38 -3.41 1.01 -9.05
CA HIS A 38 -3.30 1.35 -10.47
C HIS A 38 -1.92 1.00 -11.05
N GLY A 39 -0.84 1.27 -10.30
CA GLY A 39 0.52 0.90 -10.71
C GLY A 39 0.70 -0.61 -10.87
N ILE A 40 0.25 -1.40 -9.89
CA ILE A 40 0.27 -2.86 -9.93
C ILE A 40 -0.51 -3.40 -11.13
N SER A 41 -1.69 -2.82 -11.41
CA SER A 41 -2.49 -3.16 -12.59
C SER A 41 -1.74 -2.88 -13.89
N GLY A 42 -1.08 -1.72 -14.01
CA GLY A 42 -0.23 -1.38 -15.16
C GLY A 42 0.93 -2.35 -15.36
N ILE A 43 1.61 -2.76 -14.28
CA ILE A 43 2.65 -3.79 -14.33
C ILE A 43 2.07 -5.12 -14.82
N GLY A 44 0.93 -5.55 -14.27
CA GLY A 44 0.25 -6.76 -14.71
C GLY A 44 -0.15 -6.73 -16.19
N HIS A 45 -0.59 -5.58 -16.70
CA HIS A 45 -0.91 -5.40 -18.11
C HIS A 45 0.35 -5.55 -18.99
N LEU A 46 1.46 -4.91 -18.61
CA LEU A 46 2.74 -5.05 -19.32
C LEU A 46 3.23 -6.50 -19.34
N LEU A 47 3.15 -7.20 -18.21
CA LEU A 47 3.47 -8.63 -18.12
C LEU A 47 2.63 -9.46 -19.08
N ALA A 48 1.32 -9.22 -19.13
CA ALA A 48 0.41 -9.92 -20.03
C ALA A 48 0.75 -9.64 -21.50
N CYS A 49 1.06 -8.38 -21.85
CA CYS A 49 1.51 -8.02 -23.19
C CYS A 49 2.82 -8.73 -23.56
N THR A 50 3.80 -8.78 -22.67
CA THR A 50 5.08 -9.46 -22.93
C THR A 50 4.90 -10.97 -23.03
N ALA A 51 4.06 -11.58 -22.19
CA ALA A 51 3.77 -13.01 -22.27
C ALA A 51 2.98 -13.39 -23.54
N SER A 52 2.19 -12.46 -24.08
CA SER A 52 1.43 -12.64 -25.32
C SER A 52 2.21 -12.22 -26.58
N ASN A 53 3.45 -11.77 -26.42
CA ASN A 53 4.32 -11.42 -27.53
C ASN A 53 5.06 -12.69 -28.01
N ASP A 54 4.77 -13.14 -29.23
CA ASP A 54 5.34 -14.38 -29.78
C ASP A 54 6.84 -14.29 -30.14
N ASP A 55 7.42 -13.09 -30.17
CA ASP A 55 8.81 -12.85 -30.58
C ASP A 55 9.77 -12.70 -29.38
N THR A 56 9.31 -12.11 -28.28
CA THR A 56 10.17 -11.76 -27.13
C THR A 56 9.43 -11.90 -25.80
N GLY A 57 9.93 -12.77 -24.93
CA GLY A 57 9.47 -12.94 -23.55
C GLY A 57 10.35 -12.22 -22.53
N LEU A 58 9.93 -12.23 -21.27
CA LEU A 58 10.80 -11.83 -20.17
C LEU A 58 11.82 -12.93 -19.89
N ASN A 59 13.08 -12.54 -19.72
CA ASN A 59 14.08 -13.47 -19.23
C ASN A 59 13.75 -13.88 -17.77
N PRO A 60 14.18 -15.07 -17.32
CA PRO A 60 13.83 -15.58 -15.98
C PRO A 60 14.22 -14.64 -14.82
N GLY A 61 15.31 -13.87 -14.95
CA GLY A 61 15.72 -12.89 -13.95
C GLY A 61 14.72 -11.74 -13.85
N ALA A 62 14.31 -11.17 -14.98
CA ALA A 62 13.31 -10.11 -15.02
C ALA A 62 11.95 -10.58 -14.43
N VAL A 63 11.55 -11.82 -14.69
CA VAL A 63 10.34 -12.41 -14.08
C VAL A 63 10.49 -12.49 -12.56
N THR A 64 11.64 -12.93 -12.08
CA THR A 64 11.94 -13.04 -10.64
C THR A 64 11.91 -11.67 -9.96
N ASP A 65 12.56 -10.66 -10.54
CA ASP A 65 12.61 -9.30 -10.01
C ASP A 65 11.21 -8.67 -9.93
N ILE A 66 10.38 -8.89 -10.95
CA ILE A 66 8.98 -8.42 -10.94
C ILE A 66 8.16 -9.16 -9.88
N GLY A 67 8.41 -10.46 -9.67
CA GLY A 67 7.79 -11.22 -8.58
C GLY A 67 8.07 -10.60 -7.21
N TRP A 68 9.35 -10.34 -6.90
CA TRP A 68 9.75 -9.70 -5.64
C TRP A 68 9.22 -8.27 -5.49
N LEU A 69 9.15 -7.52 -6.59
CA LEU A 69 8.54 -6.20 -6.61
C LEU A 69 7.05 -6.29 -6.24
N LEU A 70 6.29 -7.18 -6.88
CA LEU A 70 4.85 -7.36 -6.62
C LEU A 70 4.59 -7.80 -5.18
N GLU A 71 5.41 -8.69 -4.61
CA GLU A 71 5.32 -9.08 -3.20
C GLU A 71 5.57 -7.90 -2.25
N SER A 72 6.60 -7.10 -2.53
CA SER A 72 6.94 -5.91 -1.74
C SER A 72 5.84 -4.87 -1.78
N LEU A 73 5.22 -4.66 -2.96
CA LEU A 73 4.09 -3.76 -3.16
C LEU A 73 2.83 -4.27 -2.46
N GLY A 74 2.54 -5.57 -2.53
CA GLY A 74 1.42 -6.18 -1.80
C GLY A 74 1.56 -6.00 -0.29
N SER A 75 2.77 -6.20 0.24
CA SER A 75 3.08 -5.98 1.66
C SER A 75 2.90 -4.51 2.07
N LEU A 76 3.30 -3.56 1.21
CA LEU A 76 3.07 -2.13 1.46
C LEU A 76 1.59 -1.78 1.48
N VAL A 77 0.80 -2.27 0.51
CA VAL A 77 -0.64 -2.01 0.44
C VAL A 77 -1.36 -2.54 1.67
N ALA A 78 -0.99 -3.73 2.16
CA ALA A 78 -1.54 -4.28 3.40
C ALA A 78 -1.22 -3.37 4.60
N ASN A 79 0.04 -2.96 4.76
CA ASN A 79 0.45 -2.09 5.85
C ASN A 79 -0.21 -0.70 5.81
N LEU A 80 -0.41 -0.13 4.61
CA LEU A 80 -1.14 1.13 4.44
C LEU A 80 -2.63 0.97 4.83
N SER A 81 -3.24 -0.15 4.46
CA SER A 81 -4.62 -0.46 4.83
C SER A 81 -4.79 -0.60 6.35
N ASP A 82 -3.86 -1.31 7.00
CA ASP A 82 -3.84 -1.44 8.47
C ASP A 82 -3.65 -0.08 9.16
N THR A 83 -2.77 0.76 8.62
CA THR A 83 -2.54 2.13 9.13
C THR A 83 -3.79 2.99 9.00
N SER A 84 -4.48 2.91 7.85
CA SER A 84 -5.75 3.60 7.60
C SER A 84 -6.80 3.17 8.62
N ALA A 85 -7.01 1.86 8.77
CA ALA A 85 -7.98 1.29 9.70
C ALA A 85 -7.70 1.71 11.16
N ALA A 86 -6.43 1.72 11.57
CA ALA A 86 -6.04 2.20 12.88
C ALA A 86 -6.32 3.69 13.06
N ALA A 87 -6.08 4.52 12.04
CA ALA A 87 -6.39 5.94 12.09
C ALA A 87 -7.91 6.19 12.23
N THR A 88 -8.73 5.49 11.45
CA THR A 88 -10.20 5.54 11.54
C THR A 88 -10.69 5.13 12.93
N LEU A 89 -10.15 4.06 13.50
CA LEU A 89 -10.48 3.61 14.86
C LEU A 89 -10.21 4.71 15.89
N HIS A 90 -8.99 5.26 15.95
CA HIS A 90 -8.65 6.33 16.89
C HIS A 90 -9.51 7.58 16.67
N LEU A 91 -9.82 7.92 15.41
CA LEU A 91 -10.68 9.07 15.11
C LEU A 91 -12.09 8.89 15.67
N SER A 92 -12.63 7.67 15.61
CA SER A 92 -13.94 7.34 16.19
C SER A 92 -13.94 7.36 17.72
N GLU A 93 -12.83 6.97 18.36
CA GLU A 93 -12.67 7.05 19.82
C GLU A 93 -12.57 8.50 20.31
N VAL A 94 -11.95 9.39 19.53
CA VAL A 94 -11.82 10.83 19.88
C VAL A 94 -13.11 11.62 19.60
N LYS A 95 -14.07 11.07 18.85
CA LYS A 95 -15.42 11.62 18.67
C LYS A 95 -16.46 10.82 19.47
N PRO A 96 -16.52 10.91 20.81
CA PRO A 96 -17.59 10.25 21.55
C PRO A 96 -18.90 11.01 21.33
N GLY A 97 -19.80 10.43 20.53
CA GLY A 97 -21.18 10.89 20.34
C GLY A 97 -21.31 12.10 19.38
N ALA A 98 -21.74 11.82 18.16
CA ALA A 98 -22.62 12.74 17.43
C ALA A 98 -24.08 12.35 17.72
#